data_AF-A0A511DDR7-F1
#
_entry.id   AF-A0A511DDR7-F1
#
_cell.length_a   1.000
_cell.length_b   1.000
_cell.length_c   1.000
_cell.angle_alpha   90.00
_cell.angle_beta   90.00
_cell.angle_gamma   90.00
#
_symmetry.space_group_name_H-M   'P 1'
#
loop_
_entity.id
_entity.type
_entity.pdbx_description
1 polymer ?
#
loop_
_entity_poly.entity_id
_entity_poly.type
_entity_poly.pdbx_seq_one_letter_code
_entity_poly.pdbx_strand_id
1 'polypeptide(L)'
;MFLLTPSPRYVDDGDYRGGFSAADVHELLESLDSKYLGWSGAMAPVIMGAPDRPELAQELTDSFCRTDPLVAGVVARATFPADNRAEPREGERADVGDPERAGRDRAACDGQVRPPAHRGQCHIDRRRHRPLPSHERPGGHG
;
A
#
# COMPACT_ATOMS: atom_id res chain seq x y z
N MET A 1 1.74 -19.83 -15.29
CA MET A 1 1.31 -18.83 -14.29
C MET A 1 0.34 -17.87 -14.97
N PHE A 2 -0.80 -17.56 -14.38
CA PHE A 2 -1.68 -16.49 -14.87
C PHE A 2 -1.54 -15.27 -13.95
N LEU A 3 -1.32 -14.10 -14.53
CA LEU A 3 -1.15 -12.84 -13.79
C LEU A 3 -2.40 -11.98 -13.99
N LEU A 4 -2.96 -11.47 -12.89
CA LEU A 4 -4.05 -10.51 -12.92
C LEU A 4 -3.47 -9.14 -12.58
N THR A 5 -3.70 -8.17 -13.48
CA THR A 5 -3.19 -6.79 -13.37
C THR A 5 -1.69 -6.69 -13.01
N PRO A 6 -0.79 -7.41 -13.69
CA PRO A 6 0.64 -7.27 -13.43
C PRO A 6 1.16 -5.90 -13.87
N SER A 7 2.18 -5.41 -13.19
CA SER A 7 3.02 -4.33 -13.67
C SER A 7 4.49 -4.73 -13.53
N PRO A 8 5.29 -4.69 -14.61
CA PRO A 8 6.72 -4.98 -14.52
C PRO A 8 7.50 -3.81 -13.90
N ARG A 9 6.93 -2.60 -13.89
CA ARG A 9 7.50 -1.38 -13.29
C ARG A 9 6.41 -0.33 -13.12
N TYR A 10 6.33 0.30 -11.94
CA TYR A 10 5.37 1.38 -11.66
C TYR A 10 5.90 2.78 -11.96
N VAL A 11 7.23 2.95 -11.97
CA VAL A 11 7.89 4.24 -12.22
C VAL A 11 8.08 4.46 -13.71
N ASP A 12 7.62 5.60 -14.21
CA ASP A 12 7.89 6.09 -15.57
C ASP A 12 9.41 6.18 -15.83
N ASP A 13 9.85 5.70 -17.00
CA ASP A 13 11.27 5.68 -17.38
C ASP A 13 11.45 5.70 -18.89
N GLY A 14 12.02 6.79 -19.41
CA GLY A 14 12.13 7.03 -20.86
C GLY A 14 10.76 6.99 -21.54
N ASP A 15 10.60 6.08 -22.49
CA ASP A 15 9.35 5.87 -23.23
C ASP A 15 8.36 4.94 -22.49
N TYR A 16 8.78 4.29 -21.40
CA TYR A 16 7.91 3.43 -20.61
C TYR A 16 7.07 4.24 -19.62
N ARG A 17 5.76 4.00 -19.62
CA ARG A 17 4.80 4.62 -18.71
C ARG A 17 4.28 3.60 -17.70
N GLY A 18 4.77 3.69 -16.47
CA GLY A 18 4.33 2.88 -15.32
C GLY A 18 3.17 3.51 -14.55
N GLY A 19 2.90 4.80 -14.79
CA GLY A 19 1.76 5.52 -14.21
C GLY A 19 2.11 6.39 -12.99
N PHE A 20 3.34 6.30 -12.50
CA PHE A 20 3.86 7.17 -11.42
C PHE A 20 5.18 7.78 -11.82
N SER A 21 5.41 9.05 -11.47
CA SER A 21 6.76 9.59 -11.46
C SER A 21 7.56 9.02 -10.28
N ALA A 22 8.89 9.09 -10.35
CA ALA A 22 9.73 8.70 -9.22
C ALA A 22 9.46 9.54 -7.96
N ALA A 23 9.09 10.82 -8.14
CA ALA A 23 8.73 11.71 -7.04
C ALA A 23 7.40 11.27 -6.39
N ASP A 24 6.39 10.91 -7.19
CA ASP A 24 5.09 10.44 -6.67
C ASP A 24 5.28 9.16 -5.84
N VAL A 25 6.12 8.23 -6.28
CA VAL A 25 6.45 7.02 -5.51
C VAL A 25 7.15 7.36 -4.20
N HIS A 26 8.08 8.33 -4.21
CA HIS A 26 8.76 8.74 -2.98
C HIS A 26 7.79 9.36 -1.97
N GLU A 27 6.93 10.28 -2.41
CA GLU A 27 5.90 10.90 -1.56
C GLU A 27 4.90 9.86 -1.03
N LEU A 28 4.50 8.90 -1.88
CA LEU A 28 3.64 7.78 -1.50
C LEU A 28 4.25 6.98 -0.34
N LEU A 29 5.54 6.67 -0.42
CA LEU A 29 6.25 5.90 0.61
C LEU A 29 6.44 6.70 1.90
N GLU A 30 6.73 8.00 1.80
CA GLU A 30 6.84 8.88 2.97
C GLU A 30 5.48 9.03 3.69
N SER A 31 4.40 9.16 2.93
CA SER A 31 3.04 9.19 3.49
C SER A 31 2.67 7.87 4.17
N LEU A 32 3.10 6.74 3.61
CA LEU A 32 2.85 5.42 4.19
C LEU A 32 3.56 5.27 5.55
N ASP A 33 4.81 5.73 5.67
CA ASP A 33 5.58 5.67 6.91
C ASP A 33 5.07 6.65 7.98
N SER A 34 4.67 7.85 7.59
CA SER A 34 4.28 8.91 8.54
C SER A 34 2.81 8.87 8.95
N LYS A 35 1.91 8.41 8.07
CA LYS A 35 0.45 8.53 8.22
C LYS A 35 -0.30 7.33 7.64
N TYR A 36 0.09 6.11 8.02
CA TYR A 36 -0.46 4.86 7.48
C TYR A 36 -2.00 4.84 7.39
N LEU A 37 -2.73 5.21 8.44
CA LEU A 37 -4.20 5.20 8.43
C LEU A 37 -4.82 6.20 7.45
N GLY A 38 -4.23 7.40 7.36
CA GLY A 38 -4.67 8.42 6.40
C GLY A 38 -4.36 7.98 4.96
N TRP A 39 -3.20 7.37 4.77
CA TRP A 39 -2.79 6.76 3.50
C TRP A 39 -3.76 5.65 3.08
N SER A 40 -4.17 4.75 3.99
CA SER A 40 -5.09 3.64 3.69
C SER A 40 -6.43 4.14 3.14
N GLY A 41 -7.01 5.17 3.77
CA GLY A 41 -8.28 5.74 3.34
C GLY A 41 -8.18 6.51 2.01
N ALA A 42 -7.05 7.15 1.74
CA ALA A 42 -6.82 7.87 0.49
C ALA A 42 -6.52 6.93 -0.70
N MET A 43 -5.76 5.85 -0.47
CA MET A 43 -5.27 4.98 -1.53
C MET A 43 -6.23 3.85 -1.92
N ALA A 44 -7.04 3.34 -0.99
CA ALA A 44 -7.95 2.24 -1.29
C ALA A 44 -8.96 2.55 -2.41
N PRO A 45 -9.57 3.75 -2.51
CA PRO A 45 -10.44 4.10 -3.64
C PRO A 45 -9.70 4.14 -4.97
N VAL A 46 -8.47 4.65 -4.98
CA VAL A 46 -7.61 4.75 -6.17
C VAL A 46 -7.28 3.35 -6.68
N ILE A 47 -6.88 2.45 -5.78
CA ILE A 47 -6.54 1.06 -6.12
C ILE A 47 -7.77 0.27 -6.58
N MET A 48 -8.92 0.44 -5.93
CA MET A 48 -10.14 -0.28 -6.35
C MET A 48 -10.69 0.21 -7.68
N GLY A 49 -10.52 1.49 -8.03
CA GLY A 49 -10.92 2.03 -9.33
C GLY A 49 -12.41 1.87 -9.64
N ALA A 50 -13.26 1.76 -8.62
CA ALA A 50 -14.69 1.44 -8.74
C ALA A 50 -15.56 2.52 -8.07
N PRO A 51 -15.65 3.73 -8.64
CA PRO A 51 -16.37 4.86 -8.02
C PRO A 51 -17.86 4.57 -7.79
N ASP A 52 -18.47 3.74 -8.63
CA ASP A 52 -19.88 3.34 -8.51
C ASP A 52 -20.12 2.28 -7.43
N ARG A 53 -19.06 1.74 -6.81
CA ARG A 53 -19.11 0.71 -5.77
C ARG A 53 -18.19 1.08 -4.58
N PRO A 54 -18.51 2.14 -3.84
CA PRO A 54 -17.69 2.65 -2.74
C PRO A 54 -17.47 1.63 -1.61
N GLU A 55 -18.38 0.68 -1.43
CA GLU A 55 -18.25 -0.42 -0.47
C GLU A 55 -16.99 -1.26 -0.68
N LEU A 56 -16.54 -1.42 -1.93
CA LEU A 56 -15.33 -2.16 -2.26
C LEU A 56 -14.06 -1.41 -1.81
N ALA A 57 -14.06 -0.08 -1.97
CA ALA A 57 -12.97 0.77 -1.47
C ALA A 57 -12.94 0.77 0.06
N GLN A 58 -14.10 0.75 0.72
CA GLN A 58 -14.19 0.64 2.18
C GLN A 58 -13.65 -0.71 2.66
N GLU A 59 -14.01 -1.81 2.00
CA GLU A 59 -13.49 -3.13 2.34
C GLU A 59 -11.97 -3.20 2.21
N LEU A 60 -11.41 -2.63 1.13
CA LEU A 60 -9.96 -2.55 0.96
C LEU A 60 -9.30 -1.66 2.02
N THR A 61 -9.91 -0.53 2.37
CA THR A 61 -9.45 0.35 3.46
C THR A 61 -9.37 -0.43 4.77
N ASP A 62 -10.43 -1.16 5.12
CA ASP A 62 -10.50 -1.97 6.32
C ASP A 62 -9.43 -3.08 6.32
N SER A 63 -9.10 -3.63 5.15
CA SER A 63 -8.03 -4.61 4.98
C SER A 63 -6.66 -4.02 5.28
N PHE A 64 -6.34 -2.84 4.73
CA PHE A 64 -5.11 -2.14 5.02
C PHE A 64 -5.01 -1.76 6.50
N CYS A 65 -6.07 -1.23 7.11
CA CYS A 65 -6.09 -0.89 8.54
C CYS A 65 -5.82 -2.07 9.48
N ARG A 66 -6.01 -3.33 9.03
CA ARG A 66 -5.68 -4.54 9.79
C ARG A 66 -4.25 -5.05 9.55
N THR A 67 -3.56 -4.54 8.54
CA THR A 67 -2.20 -4.94 8.21
C THR A 67 -1.20 -4.21 9.11
N ASP A 68 -0.11 -4.88 9.50
CA ASP A 68 0.97 -4.25 10.24
C ASP A 68 1.64 -3.17 9.35
N PRO A 69 1.65 -1.89 9.77
CA PRO A 69 2.26 -0.81 8.99
C PRO A 69 3.73 -1.06 8.65
N LEU A 70 4.48 -1.72 9.54
CA LEU A 70 5.90 -2.03 9.29
C LEU A 70 6.05 -3.03 8.15
N VAL A 71 5.19 -4.06 8.11
CA VAL A 71 5.17 -5.07 7.04
C VAL A 71 4.70 -4.44 5.74
N ALA A 72 3.63 -3.63 5.78
CA ALA A 72 3.13 -2.92 4.62
C ALA A 72 4.20 -2.02 4.00
N GLY A 73 4.98 -1.31 4.82
CA GLY A 73 6.09 -0.47 4.36
C GLY A 73 7.22 -1.27 3.71
N VAL A 74 7.58 -2.44 4.25
CA VAL A 74 8.57 -3.33 3.62
C VAL A 74 8.10 -3.78 2.23
N VAL A 75 6.84 -4.23 2.12
CA VAL A 75 6.27 -4.68 0.83
C VAL A 75 6.20 -3.52 -0.17
N ALA A 76 5.75 -2.34 0.26
CA ALA A 76 5.67 -1.15 -0.60
C ALA A 76 7.06 -0.73 -1.11
N ARG A 77 8.08 -0.66 -0.23
CA ARG A 77 9.47 -0.32 -0.59
C ARG A 77 10.12 -1.35 -1.52
N ALA A 78 9.72 -2.61 -1.44
CA ALA A 78 10.18 -3.65 -2.36
C ALA A 78 9.45 -3.60 -3.72
N THR A 79 8.19 -3.15 -3.74
CA THR A 79 7.30 -3.28 -4.92
C THR A 79 7.32 -2.05 -5.82
N PHE A 80 7.08 -0.84 -5.28
CA PHE A 80 6.89 0.36 -6.10
C PHE A 80 8.13 0.81 -6.89
N PRO A 81 9.36 0.77 -6.33
CA PRO A 81 10.55 1.14 -7.09
C PRO A 81 11.13 -0.01 -7.93
N ALA A 82 10.56 -1.23 -7.88
CA ALA A 82 11.08 -2.37 -8.61
C ALA A 82 11.03 -2.17 -10.13
N ASP A 83 12.05 -2.67 -10.82
CA ASP A 83 12.08 -2.80 -12.28
C ASP A 83 12.32 -4.26 -12.65
N ASN A 84 11.24 -4.94 -13.01
CA ASN A 84 11.24 -6.33 -13.45
C ASN A 84 11.07 -6.42 -14.98
N ARG A 85 11.30 -5.32 -15.73
CA ARG A 85 11.21 -5.35 -17.20
C ARG A 85 12.31 -6.20 -17.82
N ALA A 86 13.45 -6.30 -17.16
CA ALA A 86 14.54 -7.18 -17.53
C ALA A 86 14.28 -8.60 -16.98
N GLU A 87 13.34 -9.34 -17.57
CA GLU A 87 13.26 -10.77 -17.31
C GLU A 87 14.21 -11.54 -18.25
N PRO A 88 15.11 -12.39 -17.71
CA PRO A 88 15.75 -13.42 -18.52
C PRO A 88 14.67 -14.37 -19.02
N ARG A 89 14.62 -14.58 -20.35
CA ARG A 89 13.77 -15.62 -20.93
C ARG A 89 14.16 -16.96 -20.32
N GLU A 90 13.18 -17.76 -19.94
CA GLU A 90 13.40 -19.09 -19.37
C GLU A 90 14.30 -19.92 -20.29
N GLY A 91 15.55 -20.13 -19.85
CA GLY A 91 16.63 -20.76 -20.64
C GLY A 91 18.03 -20.36 -20.19
N GLU A 92 18.24 -19.14 -19.70
CA GLU A 92 19.56 -18.70 -19.20
C GLU A 92 19.62 -18.86 -17.68
N ARG A 93 20.17 -19.99 -17.20
CA ARG A 93 20.63 -20.05 -15.81
C ARG A 93 21.73 -19.00 -15.68
N ALA A 94 21.47 -17.93 -14.96
CA ALA A 94 22.54 -17.06 -14.50
C ALA A 94 23.49 -17.95 -13.69
N ASP A 95 24.72 -18.11 -14.17
CA ASP A 95 25.81 -18.68 -13.41
C ASP A 95 25.94 -17.83 -12.15
N VAL A 96 25.49 -18.36 -11.01
CA VAL A 96 25.71 -17.72 -9.72
C VAL A 96 27.21 -17.81 -9.48
N GLY A 97 27.89 -16.75 -9.91
CA GLY A 97 29.30 -16.57 -9.65
C GLY A 97 29.57 -16.74 -8.16
N ASP A 98 30.60 -17.53 -7.89
CA ASP A 98 31.12 -17.96 -6.59
C ASP A 98 30.85 -16.98 -5.43
N PRO A 99 30.09 -17.39 -4.39
CA PRO A 99 29.78 -16.55 -3.23
C PRO A 99 31.00 -16.14 -2.42
N GLU A 100 32.19 -16.70 -2.64
CA GLU A 100 33.41 -16.34 -1.91
C GLU A 100 34.00 -14.96 -2.28
N ARG A 101 33.48 -14.25 -3.30
CA ARG A 101 33.99 -12.92 -3.70
C ARG A 101 33.24 -11.72 -3.12
N ALA A 102 32.14 -11.91 -2.41
CA ALA A 102 31.41 -10.82 -1.75
C ALA A 102 32.06 -10.45 -0.41
N GLY A 103 33.12 -9.63 -0.50
CA GLY A 103 33.82 -9.06 0.63
C GLY A 103 32.90 -8.30 1.59
N ARG A 104 32.74 -8.85 2.80
CA ARG A 104 32.73 -8.21 4.11
C ARG A 104 32.45 -6.68 4.13
N ASP A 105 31.18 -6.31 4.17
CA ASP A 105 30.69 -5.07 4.81
C ASP A 105 29.35 -5.34 5.51
N ARG A 106 29.42 -5.97 6.69
CA ARG A 106 28.27 -6.25 7.58
C ARG A 106 28.07 -5.19 8.67
N ALA A 107 28.67 -4.01 8.51
CA ALA A 107 28.68 -2.96 9.53
C ALA A 107 27.79 -1.78 9.13
N ALA A 108 26.46 -1.95 9.11
CA ALA A 108 25.53 -0.80 9.02
C ALA A 108 24.10 -1.04 9.53
N CYS A 109 23.76 -2.24 10.04
CA CYS A 109 22.43 -2.54 10.55
C CYS A 109 22.41 -2.76 12.06
N ASP A 110 23.15 -1.94 12.82
CA ASP A 110 23.01 -1.84 14.28
C ASP A 110 22.57 -0.41 14.61
N GLY A 111 21.26 -0.18 14.47
CA GLY A 111 20.66 1.15 14.54
C GLY A 111 19.24 1.09 15.06
N GLN A 112 19.06 0.51 16.25
CA GLN A 112 18.03 0.84 17.23
C GLN A 112 16.63 1.24 16.69
N VAL A 113 15.83 0.23 16.32
CA VAL A 113 14.37 0.40 16.20
C VAL A 113 13.80 0.60 17.62
N ARG A 114 13.62 1.86 18.03
CA ARG A 114 12.82 2.18 19.24
C ARG A 114 11.34 2.00 18.90
N PRO A 115 10.56 1.27 19.70
CA PRO A 115 9.12 1.23 19.53
C PRO A 115 8.51 2.58 19.95
N PRO A 116 7.73 3.29 19.10
CA PRO A 116 6.90 4.37 19.59
C PRO A 116 5.68 3.79 20.32
N ALA A 117 5.46 4.35 21.50
CA ALA A 117 4.35 4.04 22.39
C ALA A 117 3.01 4.51 21.80
N HIS A 118 1.94 3.81 22.21
CA HIS A 118 0.52 4.11 22.04
C HIS A 118 -0.11 3.73 20.70
N ARG A 119 -0.54 2.45 20.63
CA ARG A 119 -1.61 1.97 19.76
C ARG A 119 -2.88 2.79 19.99
N GLY A 120 -3.13 3.77 19.12
CA GLY A 120 -4.47 4.31 18.93
C GLY A 120 -5.37 3.20 18.41
N GLN A 121 -6.30 2.73 19.25
CA GLN A 121 -7.30 1.75 18.85
C GLN A 121 -8.20 2.41 17.80
N CYS A 122 -8.13 1.94 16.55
CA CYS A 122 -9.10 2.28 15.54
C CYS A 122 -10.43 1.61 15.95
N HIS A 123 -11.29 2.34 16.65
CA HIS A 123 -12.63 1.88 16.99
C HIS A 123 -13.47 1.86 15.70
N ILE A 124 -13.51 0.72 15.03
CA ILE A 124 -14.40 0.49 13.88
C ILE A 124 -15.80 0.26 14.45
N ASP A 125 -16.64 1.30 14.48
CA ASP A 125 -18.06 1.18 14.80
C ASP A 125 -18.79 0.49 13.64
N ARG A 126 -18.83 -0.85 13.66
CA ARG A 126 -19.60 -1.69 12.73
C ARG A 126 -21.12 -1.47 12.81
N ARG A 127 -21.65 -0.57 13.66
CA ARG A 127 -23.10 -0.37 13.88
C ARG A 127 -23.67 0.95 13.37
N ARG A 128 -22.95 1.74 12.57
CA ARG A 128 -23.54 2.94 11.92
C ARG A 128 -23.63 2.86 10.41
N HIS A 129 -24.05 1.70 9.89
CA HIS A 129 -24.72 1.63 8.59
C HIS A 129 -26.23 1.66 8.80
N ARG A 130 -26.79 2.83 9.12
CA ARG A 130 -28.19 3.10 8.84
C ARG A 130 -28.37 4.58 8.50
N PRO A 131 -28.97 4.94 7.35
CA PRO A 131 -29.43 6.30 7.11
C PRO A 131 -30.44 6.68 8.19
N LEU A 132 -30.29 7.86 8.80
CA LEU A 132 -31.29 8.41 9.71
C LEU A 132 -32.57 8.67 8.89
N PRO A 133 -33.75 8.14 9.30
CA PRO A 133 -35.00 8.55 8.69
C PRO A 133 -35.31 9.99 9.08
N SER A 134 -35.69 10.80 8.09
CA SER A 134 -36.25 12.13 8.26
C SER A 134 -37.35 12.10 9.32
N HIS A 135 -37.20 12.92 10.35
CA HIS A 135 -38.20 13.07 11.40
C HIS A 135 -39.45 13.76 10.80
N GLU A 136 -40.44 12.97 10.39
CA GLU A 136 -41.83 13.43 10.38
C GLU A 136 -42.27 13.57 11.85
N ARG A 137 -42.66 14.78 12.25
CA ARG A 137 -43.33 15.02 13.53
C ARG A 137 -44.85 14.90 13.29
N PRO A 138 -45.57 14.00 13.97
CA PRO A 138 -47.02 14.02 13.98
C PRO A 138 -47.52 15.17 14.87
N GLY A 139 -48.66 15.73 14.47
CA GLY A 139 -49.23 16.98 15.01
C GLY A 139 -49.61 16.97 16.48
N GLY A 140 -49.64 18.17 17.06
CA GLY A 140 -50.24 18.48 18.34
C GLY A 140 -51.33 19.54 18.16
N HIS A 141 -52.55 19.17 18.51
CA HIS A 141 -53.70 20.05 18.69
C HIS A 141 -53.46 21.09 19.78
N GLY A 142 -54.06 22.27 19.62
CA GLY A 142 -54.16 23.35 20.60
C GLY A 142 -54.70 24.61 19.95
#